data_AF-A0A352JJ81-F1
#
_entry.id   AF-A0A352JJ81-F1
#
_cell.length_a   1.000
_cell.length_b   1.000
_cell.length_c   1.000
_cell.angle_alpha   90.00
_cell.angle_beta   90.00
_cell.angle_gamma   90.00
#
_symmetry.space_group_name_H-M   'P 1'
#
loop_
_entity.id
_entity.type
_entity.pdbx_description
1 polymer ?
#
loop_
_entity_poly.entity_id
_entity_poly.type
_entity_poly.pdbx_seq_one_letter_code
_entity_poly.pdbx_strand_id
1 'polypeptide(L)'
;ERYVHRIGRTGRAGKKGIAITLISGKERYKLRQLEQQVGMPLQPQPLPNITQIQERRIGRFSEQILEALAGERLASFLPLVSQLVEDYDPQAIAAAALQLAYTQLQSDKAEQAALQVLAKQPHRPEGRDRDRDSYNSGRPIKRGQNGYRGRDSRDRDGGYDSRRPSRDRSSAPFA
;
A
#
# COMPACT_ATOMS: atom_id res chain seq x y z
N GLU A 1 -5.21 20.78 -5.55
CA GLU A 1 -4.02 20.72 -4.66
C GLU A 1 -4.40 20.38 -3.21
N ARG A 2 -4.46 19.08 -2.84
CA ARG A 2 -4.86 18.63 -1.48
C ARG A 2 -3.84 17.75 -0.76
N TYR A 3 -2.98 17.01 -1.47
CA TYR A 3 -2.08 16.05 -0.83
C TYR A 3 -0.86 16.73 -0.17
N VAL A 4 -0.15 17.59 -0.92
CA VAL A 4 1.01 18.36 -0.43
C VAL A 4 0.65 19.17 0.83
N HIS A 5 -0.50 19.87 0.80
CA HIS A 5 -1.04 20.60 1.96
C HIS A 5 -1.35 19.72 3.19
N ARG A 6 -1.62 18.42 3.03
CA ARG A 6 -1.83 17.48 4.15
C ARG A 6 -0.49 17.02 4.73
N ILE A 7 0.47 16.64 3.89
CA ILE A 7 1.77 16.15 4.36
C ILE A 7 2.64 17.28 4.94
N GLY A 8 2.51 18.52 4.46
CA GLY A 8 3.15 19.73 5.04
C GLY A 8 2.67 20.14 6.45
N ARG A 9 1.86 19.30 7.11
CA ARG A 9 1.52 19.43 8.53
C ARG A 9 2.55 18.76 9.45
N THR A 10 3.37 17.84 8.95
CA THR A 10 4.49 17.25 9.70
C THR A 10 5.83 17.84 9.25
N GLY A 11 6.92 17.55 9.97
CA GLY A 11 8.30 17.87 9.53
C GLY A 11 8.65 19.36 9.45
N ARG A 12 8.10 20.20 10.33
CA ARG A 12 8.31 21.66 10.33
C ARG A 12 9.61 22.06 11.04
N ALA A 13 10.11 23.26 10.74
CA ALA A 13 11.30 23.87 11.36
C ALA A 13 12.54 22.94 11.35
N GLY A 14 12.80 22.30 10.19
CA GLY A 14 13.95 21.39 10.01
C GLY A 14 13.84 20.04 10.73
N LYS A 15 12.78 19.79 11.51
CA LYS A 15 12.58 18.51 12.20
C LYS A 15 12.10 17.44 11.22
N LYS A 16 12.47 16.18 11.46
CA LYS A 16 11.95 15.03 10.71
C LYS A 16 10.45 14.87 10.99
N GLY A 17 9.70 14.45 9.96
CA GLY A 17 8.26 14.18 10.05
C GLY A 17 7.89 12.95 9.23
N ILE A 18 6.86 12.24 9.67
CA ILE A 18 6.34 11.04 9.01
C ILE A 18 4.91 11.31 8.54
N ALA A 19 4.63 10.97 7.27
CA ALA A 19 3.29 11.01 6.69
C ALA A 19 2.97 9.64 6.08
N ILE A 20 1.91 9.00 6.56
CA ILE A 20 1.47 7.67 6.12
C ILE A 20 0.19 7.84 5.28
N THR A 21 0.15 7.20 4.12
CA THR A 21 -0.99 7.25 3.21
C THR A 21 -1.50 5.84 2.96
N LEU A 22 -2.74 5.57 3.40
CA LEU A 22 -3.42 4.31 3.17
C LEU A 22 -4.07 4.33 1.77
N ILE A 23 -3.85 3.29 0.98
CA ILE A 23 -4.36 3.17 -0.40
C ILE A 23 -4.99 1.78 -0.55
N SER A 24 -6.25 1.71 -0.94
CA SER A 24 -6.91 0.44 -1.23
C SER A 24 -6.48 -0.14 -2.59
N GLY A 25 -6.66 -1.45 -2.80
CA GLY A 25 -6.29 -2.11 -4.07
C GLY A 25 -6.95 -1.50 -5.31
N LYS A 26 -8.16 -0.94 -5.18
CA LYS A 26 -8.91 -0.24 -6.25
C LYS A 26 -8.34 1.14 -6.57
N GLU A 27 -7.54 1.72 -5.68
CA GLU A 27 -7.01 3.08 -5.77
C GLU A 27 -5.55 3.15 -6.21
N ARG A 28 -4.94 2.02 -6.59
CA ARG A 28 -3.56 1.96 -7.09
C ARG A 28 -3.27 2.92 -8.25
N TYR A 29 -4.28 3.30 -9.04
CA TYR A 29 -4.11 4.32 -10.09
C TYR A 29 -3.82 5.73 -9.53
N LYS A 30 -4.31 6.04 -8.32
CA LYS A 30 -4.07 7.32 -7.62
C LYS A 30 -2.62 7.43 -7.15
N LEU A 31 -1.93 6.32 -6.87
CA LEU A 31 -0.53 6.32 -6.42
C LEU A 31 0.35 7.14 -7.37
N ARG A 32 0.27 6.88 -8.68
CA ARG A 32 1.03 7.62 -9.70
C ARG A 32 0.72 9.13 -9.72
N GLN A 33 -0.53 9.51 -9.45
CA GLN A 33 -0.92 10.93 -9.36
C GLN A 33 -0.34 11.59 -8.09
N LEU A 34 -0.23 10.85 -6.99
CA LEU A 34 0.40 11.33 -5.76
C LEU A 34 1.92 11.46 -5.94
N GLU A 35 2.57 10.48 -6.57
CA GLU A 35 4.01 10.51 -6.88
C GLU A 35 4.34 11.70 -7.79
N GLN A 36 3.53 11.97 -8.82
CA GLN A 36 3.66 13.16 -9.67
C GLN A 36 3.47 14.47 -8.89
N GLN A 37 2.53 14.53 -7.94
CA GLN A 37 2.31 15.72 -7.10
C GLN A 37 3.42 15.98 -6.08
N VAL A 38 4.15 14.95 -5.65
CA VAL A 38 5.24 15.06 -4.69
C VAL A 38 6.61 15.19 -5.38
N GLY A 39 6.73 14.71 -6.62
CA GLY A 39 8.00 14.67 -7.36
C GLY A 39 8.93 13.54 -6.93
N MET A 40 8.45 12.56 -6.15
CA MET A 40 9.24 11.41 -5.69
C MET A 40 8.38 10.12 -5.65
N PRO A 41 8.99 8.93 -5.87
CA PRO A 41 8.28 7.66 -5.72
C PRO A 41 7.89 7.42 -4.26
N LEU A 42 6.69 6.90 -4.03
CA LEU A 42 6.18 6.62 -2.69
C LEU A 42 6.41 5.14 -2.35
N GLN A 43 7.39 4.88 -1.50
CA GLN A 43 7.79 3.52 -1.11
C GLN A 43 6.63 2.77 -0.41
N PRO A 44 6.10 1.68 -1.00
CA PRO A 44 5.11 0.86 -0.32
C PRO A 44 5.74 0.23 0.92
N GLN A 45 5.00 0.22 2.03
CA GLN A 45 5.38 -0.52 3.23
C GLN A 45 4.35 -1.63 3.47
N PRO A 46 4.78 -2.86 3.82
CA PRO A 46 3.86 -3.90 4.23
C PRO A 46 3.11 -3.50 5.50
N LEU A 47 1.93 -4.09 5.72
CA LEU A 47 1.29 -3.99 7.02
C LEU A 47 2.15 -4.75 8.07
N PRO A 48 2.25 -4.26 9.31
CA PRO A 48 2.96 -4.96 10.37
C PRO A 48 2.29 -6.31 10.65
N ASN A 49 3.10 -7.34 10.89
CA ASN A 49 2.60 -8.66 11.28
C ASN A 49 2.11 -8.64 12.74
N ILE A 50 1.19 -9.56 13.09
CA ILE A 50 0.64 -9.73 14.44
C ILE A 50 1.76 -9.88 15.48
N THR A 51 2.80 -10.68 15.18
CA THR A 51 3.97 -10.86 16.06
C THR A 51 4.69 -9.54 16.34
N GLN A 52 4.93 -8.71 15.32
CA GLN A 52 5.59 -7.41 15.47
C GLN A 52 4.75 -6.42 16.30
N ILE A 53 3.42 -6.51 16.20
CA ILE A 53 2.50 -5.73 17.03
C ILE A 53 2.58 -6.21 18.49
N GLN A 54 2.58 -7.53 18.72
CA GLN A 54 2.71 -8.12 20.05
C GLN A 54 4.05 -7.75 20.73
N GLU A 55 5.17 -7.89 20.03
CA GLU A 55 6.49 -7.47 20.50
C GLU A 55 6.52 -5.99 20.90
N ARG A 56 5.99 -5.11 20.05
CA ARG A 56 5.89 -3.67 20.34
C ARG A 56 4.98 -3.35 21.52
N ARG A 57 3.92 -4.13 21.76
CA ARG A 57 3.08 -4.00 22.95
C ARG A 57 3.79 -4.47 24.22
N ILE A 58 4.43 -5.63 24.19
CA ILE A 58 5.19 -6.16 25.33
C ILE A 58 6.28 -5.16 25.72
N GLY A 59 7.04 -4.63 24.75
CA GLY A 59 8.05 -3.60 25.01
C GLY A 59 7.48 -2.35 25.70
N ARG A 60 6.40 -1.76 25.15
CA ARG A 60 5.74 -0.59 25.77
C ARG A 60 5.14 -0.89 27.15
N PHE A 61 4.60 -2.08 27.34
CA PHE A 61 4.05 -2.50 28.62
C PHE A 61 5.16 -2.67 29.67
N SER A 62 6.32 -3.22 29.27
CA SER A 62 7.52 -3.25 30.11
C SER A 62 8.03 -1.86 30.46
N GLU A 63 8.06 -0.91 29.51
CA GLU A 63 8.40 0.50 29.77
C GLU A 63 7.45 1.13 30.82
N GLN A 64 6.14 0.91 30.68
CA GLN A 64 5.12 1.39 31.63
C GLN A 64 5.27 0.77 33.02
N ILE A 65 5.64 -0.51 33.12
CA ILE A 65 5.92 -1.17 34.41
C ILE A 65 7.15 -0.54 35.07
N LEU A 66 8.22 -0.29 34.32
CA LEU A 66 9.43 0.34 34.85
C LEU A 66 9.16 1.77 35.33
N GLU A 67 8.34 2.54 34.61
CA GLU A 67 7.91 3.88 35.02
C GLU A 67 7.04 3.82 36.30
N ALA A 68 6.09 2.87 36.37
CA ALA A 68 5.24 2.68 37.55
C ALA A 68 6.04 2.22 38.79
N LEU A 69 7.08 1.40 38.61
CA LEU A 69 7.99 0.98 39.68
C LEU A 69 8.85 2.14 40.22
N ALA A 70 9.14 3.15 39.40
CA ALA A 70 9.83 4.37 39.81
C ALA A 70 8.90 5.43 40.43
N GLY A 71 7.58 5.23 40.37
CA GLY A 71 6.58 6.20 40.82
C GLY A 71 6.24 6.15 42.30
N GLU A 72 6.03 7.31 42.92
CA GLU A 72 5.71 7.45 44.36
C GLU A 72 4.46 6.67 44.79
N ARG A 73 3.52 6.44 43.87
CA ARG A 73 2.28 5.69 44.13
C ARG A 73 2.51 4.21 44.48
N LEU A 74 3.68 3.64 44.15
CA LEU A 74 4.03 2.26 44.51
C LEU A 74 3.88 2.02 46.02
N ALA A 75 4.33 2.97 46.84
CA ALA A 75 4.32 2.86 48.30
C ALA A 75 2.91 2.61 48.87
N SER A 76 1.86 3.16 48.24
CA SER A 76 0.47 2.96 48.65
C SER A 76 -0.04 1.52 48.44
N PHE A 77 0.58 0.74 47.56
CA PHE A 77 0.19 -0.64 47.26
C PHE A 77 0.98 -1.68 48.06
N LEU A 78 2.14 -1.31 48.63
CA LEU A 78 2.98 -2.24 49.40
C LEU A 78 2.22 -2.96 50.55
N PRO A 79 1.36 -2.31 51.36
CA PRO A 79 0.63 -3.00 52.42
C PRO A 79 -0.31 -4.10 51.90
N LEU A 80 -0.96 -3.87 50.76
CA LEU A 80 -1.85 -4.84 50.11
C LEU A 80 -1.05 -6.02 49.53
N VAL A 81 0.12 -5.75 48.93
CA VAL A 81 1.02 -6.80 48.47
C VAL A 81 1.54 -7.62 49.66
N SER A 82 1.90 -6.98 50.78
CA SER A 82 2.34 -7.68 52.00
C SER A 82 1.29 -8.65 52.52
N GLN A 83 0.01 -8.25 52.57
CA GLN A 83 -1.10 -9.13 52.96
C GLN A 83 -1.25 -10.33 52.01
N LEU A 84 -1.18 -10.10 50.68
CA LEU A 84 -1.33 -11.18 49.71
C LEU A 84 -0.17 -12.19 49.76
N VAL A 85 1.03 -11.74 50.14
CA VAL A 85 2.23 -12.59 50.26
C VAL A 85 2.18 -13.53 51.48
N GLU A 86 1.26 -13.33 52.43
CA GLU A 86 1.02 -14.27 53.52
C GLU A 86 0.45 -15.61 53.01
N ASP A 87 -0.45 -15.56 52.01
CA ASP A 87 -1.16 -16.72 51.46
C ASP A 87 -0.64 -17.18 50.07
N TYR A 88 0.02 -16.30 49.31
CA TYR A 88 0.37 -16.54 47.89
C TYR A 88 1.81 -16.16 47.54
N ASP A 89 2.39 -16.86 46.55
CA ASP A 89 3.71 -16.54 46.01
C ASP A 89 3.74 -15.14 45.35
N PRO A 90 4.72 -14.27 45.69
CA PRO A 90 4.96 -12.99 45.02
C PRO A 90 4.95 -13.05 43.48
N GLN A 91 5.48 -14.12 42.87
CA GLN A 91 5.48 -14.22 41.39
C GLN A 91 4.08 -14.49 40.85
N ALA A 92 3.29 -15.34 41.51
CA ALA A 92 1.88 -15.57 41.18
C ALA A 92 1.02 -14.29 41.32
N ILE A 93 1.23 -13.51 42.39
CA ILE A 93 0.55 -12.22 42.61
C ILE A 93 0.91 -11.24 41.48
N ALA A 94 2.20 -11.12 41.14
CA ALA A 94 2.65 -10.27 40.05
C ALA A 94 2.07 -10.71 38.70
N ALA A 95 2.06 -12.01 38.40
CA ALA A 95 1.48 -12.55 37.17
C ALA A 95 -0.02 -12.25 37.05
N ALA A 96 -0.79 -12.40 38.15
CA ALA A 96 -2.21 -12.07 38.17
C ALA A 96 -2.47 -10.56 37.98
N ALA A 97 -1.70 -9.70 38.66
CA ALA A 97 -1.79 -8.25 38.50
C ALA A 97 -1.48 -7.81 37.05
N LEU A 98 -0.42 -8.38 36.46
CA LEU A 98 -0.06 -8.14 35.06
C LEU A 98 -1.12 -8.66 34.09
N GLN A 99 -1.73 -9.82 34.35
CA GLN A 99 -2.82 -10.35 33.53
C GLN A 99 -4.02 -9.40 33.51
N LEU A 100 -4.43 -8.88 34.67
CA LEU A 100 -5.53 -7.91 34.78
C LEU A 100 -5.21 -6.60 34.04
N ALA A 101 -4.04 -6.02 34.29
CA ALA A 101 -3.59 -4.79 33.64
C ALA A 101 -3.49 -4.93 32.10
N TYR A 102 -2.90 -6.03 31.63
CA TYR A 102 -2.79 -6.33 30.20
C TYR A 102 -4.16 -6.54 29.56
N THR A 103 -5.09 -7.23 30.23
CA THR A 103 -6.47 -7.43 29.72
C THR A 103 -7.22 -6.11 29.59
N GLN A 104 -7.03 -5.18 30.53
CA GLN A 104 -7.65 -3.87 30.48
C GLN A 104 -7.11 -3.03 29.32
N LEU A 105 -5.79 -3.05 29.08
CA LEU A 105 -5.17 -2.40 27.90
C LEU A 105 -5.64 -3.01 26.57
N GLN A 106 -5.89 -4.33 26.54
CA GLN A 106 -6.39 -5.05 25.35
C GLN A 106 -7.88 -4.81 25.07
N SER A 107 -8.61 -4.12 25.95
CA SER A 107 -10.06 -3.92 25.82
C SER A 107 -10.47 -2.85 24.80
N ASP A 108 -9.50 -2.15 24.20
CA ASP A 108 -9.71 -1.25 23.06
C ASP A 108 -10.28 -2.01 21.85
N LYS A 109 -11.61 -1.97 21.73
CA LYS A 109 -12.40 -2.68 20.68
C LYS A 109 -11.89 -2.42 19.27
N ALA A 110 -11.37 -1.21 19.00
CA ALA A 110 -10.77 -0.86 17.71
C ALA A 110 -9.50 -1.66 17.41
N GLU A 111 -8.70 -1.97 18.44
CA GLU A 111 -7.45 -2.70 18.30
C GLU A 111 -7.68 -4.22 18.17
N GLN A 112 -8.66 -4.76 18.90
CA GLN A 112 -9.12 -6.15 18.69
C GLN A 112 -9.68 -6.34 17.27
N ALA A 113 -10.45 -5.37 16.77
CA ALA A 113 -10.94 -5.38 15.40
C ALA A 113 -9.79 -5.32 14.37
N ALA A 114 -8.77 -4.51 14.61
CA ALA A 114 -7.59 -4.43 13.74
C ALA A 114 -6.80 -5.74 13.70
N LEU A 115 -6.56 -6.38 14.85
CA LEU A 115 -5.93 -7.72 14.91
C LEU A 115 -6.76 -8.78 14.19
N GLN A 116 -8.09 -8.75 14.36
CA GLN A 116 -8.98 -9.70 13.68
C GLN A 116 -9.00 -9.48 12.15
N VAL A 117 -8.90 -8.24 11.68
CA VAL A 117 -8.77 -7.92 10.24
C VAL A 117 -7.42 -8.39 9.69
N LEU A 118 -6.33 -8.25 10.44
CA LEU A 118 -5.01 -8.79 10.06
C LEU A 118 -5.04 -10.32 9.98
N ALA A 119 -5.61 -10.99 10.98
CA ALA A 119 -5.72 -12.46 11.02
C ALA A 119 -6.64 -13.05 9.92
N LYS A 120 -7.60 -12.27 9.40
CA LYS A 120 -8.55 -12.69 8.36
C LYS A 120 -8.12 -12.36 6.93
N GLN A 121 -7.02 -11.64 6.72
CA GLN A 121 -6.54 -11.40 5.36
C GLN A 121 -5.99 -12.70 4.77
N PRO A 122 -6.57 -13.22 3.66
CA PRO A 122 -6.01 -14.40 3.03
C PRO A 122 -4.63 -14.03 2.50
N HIS A 123 -3.63 -14.85 2.83
CA HIS A 123 -2.35 -14.85 2.10
C HIS A 123 -2.67 -15.06 0.63
N ARG A 124 -2.69 -13.96 -0.14
CA ARG A 124 -2.80 -14.02 -1.59
C ARG A 124 -1.54 -14.73 -2.06
N PRO A 125 -1.63 -15.92 -2.69
CA PRO A 125 -0.44 -16.61 -3.14
C PRO A 125 0.35 -15.66 -4.03
N GLU A 126 1.66 -15.56 -3.77
CA GLU A 126 2.56 -14.96 -4.73
C GLU A 126 2.39 -15.68 -6.08
N GLY A 127 2.63 -14.94 -7.15
CA GLY A 127 2.10 -15.27 -8.46
C GLY A 127 2.31 -16.74 -8.82
N ARG A 128 1.21 -17.45 -9.14
CA ARG A 128 1.32 -18.44 -10.21
C ARG A 128 1.71 -17.64 -11.43
N ASP A 129 3.00 -17.64 -11.73
CA ASP A 129 3.49 -17.34 -13.06
C ASP A 129 2.66 -18.21 -13.99
N ARG A 130 1.79 -17.53 -14.75
CA ARG A 130 1.16 -18.18 -15.89
C ARG A 130 2.26 -18.18 -16.92
N ASP A 131 2.94 -19.31 -17.02
CA ASP A 131 3.82 -19.63 -18.13
C ASP A 131 3.06 -19.34 -19.42
N ARG A 132 3.31 -18.14 -19.95
CA ARG A 132 2.73 -17.68 -21.20
C ARG A 132 3.67 -18.18 -22.28
N ASP A 133 3.72 -19.50 -22.38
CA ASP A 133 4.49 -20.24 -23.36
C ASP A 133 3.97 -19.88 -24.75
N SER A 134 4.57 -18.81 -25.28
CA SER A 134 4.33 -18.29 -26.61
C SER A 134 5.11 -19.16 -27.60
N TYR A 135 4.72 -20.43 -27.72
CA TYR A 135 5.12 -21.29 -28.83
C TYR A 135 4.41 -20.85 -30.12
N ASN A 136 4.86 -19.69 -30.61
CA ASN A 136 4.73 -19.28 -31.99
C ASN A 136 5.67 -20.15 -32.86
N SER A 137 5.33 -21.43 -33.00
CA SER A 137 6.08 -22.40 -33.78
C SER A 137 5.26 -22.91 -34.96
N GLY A 138 5.62 -22.49 -36.17
CA GLY A 138 5.35 -23.26 -37.39
C GLY A 138 4.11 -22.90 -38.20
N ARG A 139 4.13 -21.75 -38.90
CA ARG A 139 3.51 -21.65 -40.23
C ARG A 139 4.57 -21.29 -41.28
N PRO A 140 5.04 -22.25 -42.09
CA PRO A 140 5.98 -21.96 -43.18
C PRO A 140 5.28 -21.14 -44.28
N ILE A 141 5.88 -20.02 -44.69
CA ILE A 141 5.46 -19.31 -45.89
C ILE A 141 5.93 -20.13 -47.11
N LYS A 142 5.03 -20.96 -47.65
CA LYS A 142 5.27 -21.62 -48.96
C LYS A 142 5.04 -20.62 -50.09
N ARG A 143 6.15 -20.11 -50.63
CA ARG A 143 6.20 -19.43 -51.93
C ARG A 143 6.14 -20.49 -53.03
N GLY A 144 5.05 -20.57 -53.79
CA GLY A 144 4.85 -21.63 -54.79
C GLY A 144 3.65 -21.44 -55.73
N GLN A 145 3.92 -20.79 -56.86
CA GLN A 145 3.31 -20.88 -58.21
C GLN A 145 1.84 -21.34 -58.44
N ASN A 146 1.20 -20.59 -59.34
CA ASN A 146 0.21 -20.99 -60.36
C ASN A 146 -1.19 -21.47 -59.93
N GLY A 147 -2.23 -20.82 -60.51
CA GLY A 147 -3.19 -21.63 -61.26
C GLY A 147 -4.68 -21.26 -61.35
N TYR A 148 -5.12 -19.99 -61.39
CA TYR A 148 -6.47 -19.64 -61.87
C TYR A 148 -6.40 -18.39 -62.75
N ARG A 149 -6.43 -18.52 -64.09
CA ARG A 149 -7.66 -18.55 -64.93
C ARG A 149 -8.61 -17.36 -64.70
N GLY A 150 -8.25 -16.24 -65.34
CA GLY A 150 -9.11 -15.49 -66.25
C GLY A 150 -10.40 -14.87 -65.71
N ARG A 151 -10.46 -13.53 -65.76
CA ARG A 151 -11.63 -12.86 -66.35
C ARG A 151 -11.29 -11.52 -67.01
N ASP A 152 -11.50 -11.50 -68.32
CA ASP A 152 -11.99 -10.43 -69.20
C ASP A 152 -11.54 -8.98 -68.97
N SER A 153 -10.78 -8.49 -69.95
CA SER A 153 -10.66 -7.08 -70.31
C SER A 153 -12.02 -6.41 -70.50
N ARG A 154 -12.11 -5.10 -70.17
CA ARG A 154 -12.67 -4.04 -71.03
C ARG A 154 -12.46 -2.66 -70.43
N ASP A 155 -11.63 -1.88 -71.11
CA ASP A 155 -11.93 -0.53 -71.59
C ASP A 155 -12.74 0.41 -70.67
N ARG A 156 -12.07 1.43 -70.14
CA ARG A 156 -12.36 2.81 -70.58
C ARG A 156 -11.29 3.82 -70.18
N ASP A 157 -10.63 4.38 -71.19
CA ASP A 157 -10.10 5.74 -71.14
C ASP A 157 -11.22 6.74 -70.79
N GLY A 158 -10.85 7.78 -70.06
CA GLY A 158 -11.80 8.77 -69.54
C GLY A 158 -11.11 9.91 -68.80
N GLY A 159 -10.05 10.47 -69.38
CA GLY A 159 -9.34 11.60 -68.78
C GLY A 159 -10.15 12.90 -68.87
N TYR A 160 -10.12 13.69 -67.79
CA TYR A 160 -10.44 15.12 -67.83
C TYR A 160 -9.41 15.90 -67.01
N ASP A 161 -8.64 16.72 -67.72
CA ASP A 161 -7.75 17.75 -67.18
C ASP A 161 -8.56 18.92 -66.60
N SER A 162 -8.15 19.47 -65.45
CA SER A 162 -7.96 20.93 -65.30
C SER A 162 -7.45 21.42 -63.93
N ARG A 163 -6.30 22.12 -63.98
CA ARG A 163 -6.01 23.39 -63.25
C ARG A 163 -5.73 23.39 -61.73
N ARG A 164 -4.42 23.42 -61.43
CA ARG A 164 -3.73 24.20 -60.37
C ARG A 164 -3.90 25.75 -60.56
N PRO A 165 -3.36 26.66 -59.70
CA PRO A 165 -3.26 26.72 -58.23
C PRO A 165 -3.55 28.18 -57.70
N SER A 166 -2.89 28.63 -56.59
CA SER A 166 -2.99 29.94 -55.88
C SER A 166 -4.18 30.06 -54.91
N ARG A 167 -4.14 30.76 -53.75
CA ARG A 167 -3.18 31.65 -53.04
C ARG A 167 -3.65 31.77 -51.55
N ASP A 168 -2.96 32.28 -50.52
CA ASP A 168 -1.60 32.81 -50.24
C ASP A 168 -1.37 32.77 -48.68
N ARG A 169 -0.36 33.49 -48.15
CA ARG A 169 -0.26 34.26 -46.87
C ARG A 169 -1.38 34.19 -45.80
N SER A 170 -1.14 34.35 -44.48
CA SER A 170 0.08 34.72 -43.70
C SER A 170 -0.13 34.59 -42.17
N SER A 171 0.96 34.77 -41.39
CA SER A 171 1.06 35.18 -39.96
C SER A 171 -0.13 36.00 -39.37
N ALA A 172 -0.43 36.04 -38.06
CA ALA A 172 0.45 35.99 -36.86
C ALA A 172 -0.35 35.64 -35.55
N PRO A 173 0.28 35.53 -34.36
CA PRO A 173 -0.39 35.26 -33.06
C PRO A 173 -0.68 36.53 -32.21
N PHE A 174 -1.00 36.32 -30.92
CA PHE A 174 -1.49 37.23 -29.83
C PHE A 174 -3.02 37.19 -29.62
N ALA A 175 -3.54 37.26 -28.38
CA ALA A 175 -2.91 37.58 -27.09
C ALA A 175 -3.13 36.50 -26.00
#